data_AF-A0A355C0Z7-F1
#
_entry.id   AF-A0A355C0Z7-F1
#
_cell.length_a   1.000
_cell.length_b   1.000
_cell.length_c   1.000
_cell.angle_alpha   90.00
_cell.angle_beta   90.00
_cell.angle_gamma   90.00
#
_symmetry.space_group_name_H-M   'P 1'
#
loop_
_entity.id
_entity.type
_entity.pdbx_description
1 polymer ?
#
loop_
_entity_poly.entity_id
_entity_poly.type
_entity_poly.pdbx_seq_one_letter_code
_entity_poly.pdbx_strand_id
1 'polypeptide(L)'
;MAAAFLNPPALSPPTGYSHVAIAPAGRQVHLSGQVAFAADGSLVGENDLAAQTEQVYANLKAGLAAAGADFAHVFKVVAYVVGLDADKAAIVRRVR
;
A
#
# COMPACT_ATOMS: atom_id res chain seq x y z
N MET A 1 -13.53 -8.72 20.98
CA MET A 1 -12.09 -8.92 20.68
C MET A 1 -11.48 -7.58 20.29
N ALA A 2 -10.18 -7.38 20.52
CA ALA A 2 -9.45 -6.19 20.09
C ALA A 2 -8.95 -6.34 18.64
N ALA A 3 -8.56 -5.24 18.00
CA ALA A 3 -7.91 -5.28 16.68
C ALA A 3 -6.51 -5.90 16.77
N ALA A 4 -6.08 -6.58 15.70
CA ALA A 4 -4.71 -7.06 15.54
C ALA A 4 -3.93 -6.14 14.61
N PHE A 5 -2.66 -5.88 14.92
CA PHE A 5 -1.79 -4.99 14.14
C PHE A 5 -0.58 -5.74 13.62
N LEU A 6 -0.25 -5.56 12.34
CA LEU A 6 0.86 -6.27 11.68
C LEU A 6 1.77 -5.28 10.96
N ASN A 7 3.08 -5.55 11.05
CA ASN A 7 4.15 -4.81 10.37
C ASN A 7 5.06 -5.83 9.66
N PRO A 8 4.71 -6.21 8.41
CA PRO A 8 5.46 -7.22 7.66
C PRO A 8 6.89 -6.74 7.38
N PRO A 9 7.91 -7.61 7.48
CA PRO A 9 9.30 -7.23 7.20
C PRO A 9 9.56 -6.86 5.73
N ALA A 10 8.61 -7.18 4.84
CA ALA A 10 8.64 -6.77 3.44
C ALA A 10 8.22 -5.31 3.21
N LEU A 11 7.78 -4.59 4.26
CA LEU A 11 7.42 -3.18 4.21
C LEU A 11 8.43 -2.35 4.99
N SER A 12 8.59 -1.09 4.60
CA SER A 12 9.45 -0.12 5.30
C SER A 12 9.09 -0.06 6.79
N PRO A 13 10.04 0.22 7.70
CA PRO A 13 9.71 0.42 9.11
C PRO A 13 8.66 1.53 9.31
N PRO A 14 7.55 1.27 10.03
CA PRO A 14 6.52 2.27 10.23
C PRO A 14 6.92 3.30 11.29
N THR A 15 6.42 4.53 11.17
CA THR A 15 6.70 5.64 12.10
C THR A 15 5.43 6.11 12.80
N GLY A 16 5.13 5.56 13.98
CA GLY A 16 3.95 5.95 14.77
C GLY A 16 2.61 5.38 14.27
N TYR A 17 2.63 4.40 13.36
CA TYR A 17 1.46 3.68 12.86
C TYR A 17 1.78 2.17 12.69
N SER A 18 0.80 1.37 12.25
CA SER A 18 1.03 0.00 11.77
C SER A 18 0.58 -0.13 10.31
N HIS A 19 1.29 -0.93 9.51
CA HIS A 19 0.95 -1.09 8.09
C HIS A 19 -0.42 -1.73 7.89
N VAL A 20 -0.79 -2.65 8.78
CA VAL A 20 -2.05 -3.40 8.69
C VAL A 20 -2.75 -3.42 10.04
N ALA A 21 -4.05 -3.17 10.04
CA ALA A 21 -4.95 -3.41 11.17
C ALA A 21 -6.08 -4.36 10.74
N ILE A 22 -6.33 -5.40 11.53
CA ILE A 22 -7.43 -6.36 11.32
C ILE A 22 -8.47 -6.13 12.41
N ALA A 23 -9.61 -5.57 12.02
CA ALA A 23 -10.75 -5.37 12.91
C ALA A 23 -11.58 -6.66 13.02
N PRO A 24 -12.03 -7.05 14.23
CA PRO A 24 -12.70 -8.33 14.46
C PRO A 24 -14.11 -8.40 13.87
N ALA A 25 -14.81 -7.26 13.76
CA ALA A 25 -16.13 -7.22 13.16
C ALA A 25 -16.03 -7.44 11.64
N GLY A 26 -16.53 -8.58 11.16
CA GLY A 26 -16.52 -8.93 9.73
C GLY A 26 -15.12 -9.14 9.13
N ARG A 27 -14.07 -9.26 9.96
CA ARG A 27 -12.66 -9.41 9.55
C ARG A 27 -12.22 -8.35 8.52
N GLN A 28 -12.48 -7.07 8.82
CA GLN A 28 -12.05 -5.97 7.97
C GLN A 28 -10.54 -5.74 8.09
N VAL A 29 -9.85 -5.66 6.96
CA VAL A 29 -8.42 -5.37 6.88
C VAL A 29 -8.25 -3.93 6.40
N HIS A 30 -7.60 -3.11 7.21
CA HIS A 30 -7.26 -1.74 6.89
C HIS A 30 -5.75 -1.65 6.68
N LEU A 31 -5.33 -1.26 5.48
CA LEU A 31 -3.94 -0.92 5.21
C LEU A 31 -3.76 0.58 5.41
N SER A 32 -2.67 0.95 6.08
CA SER A 32 -2.17 2.32 6.06
C SER A 32 -1.76 2.71 4.63
N GLY A 33 -1.65 4.02 4.36
CA GLY A 33 -1.18 4.49 3.05
C GLY A 33 0.17 3.89 2.70
N GLN A 34 0.24 3.18 1.57
CA GLN A 34 1.51 2.67 1.06
C GLN A 34 2.12 3.69 0.11
N VAL A 35 3.42 3.89 0.24
CA VAL A 35 4.24 4.81 -0.58
C VAL A 35 5.35 4.02 -1.26
N ALA A 36 6.10 4.67 -2.16
CA ALA A 36 7.16 4.05 -2.96
C ALA A 36 8.46 3.82 -2.16
N PHE A 37 8.35 3.33 -0.93
CA PHE A 37 9.50 2.90 -0.14
C PHE A 37 9.69 1.40 -0.25
N ALA A 38 10.95 0.97 -0.42
CA ALA A 38 11.33 -0.42 -0.28
C ALA A 38 11.35 -0.84 1.21
N ALA A 39 11.56 -2.13 1.47
CA ALA A 39 11.57 -2.69 2.83
C ALA A 39 12.64 -2.06 3.74
N ASP A 40 13.74 -1.56 3.17
CA ASP A 40 14.79 -0.85 3.89
C ASP A 40 14.50 0.65 4.10
N GLY A 41 13.38 1.15 3.60
CA GLY A 41 12.97 2.55 3.67
C GLY A 41 13.52 3.44 2.57
N SER A 42 14.28 2.91 1.60
CA SER A 42 14.75 3.68 0.45
C SER A 42 13.63 4.02 -0.53
N LEU A 43 13.74 5.17 -1.20
CA LEU A 43 12.80 5.59 -2.25
C LEU A 43 13.06 4.82 -3.55
N VAL A 44 12.00 4.24 -4.10
CA VAL A 44 11.98 3.60 -5.42
C VAL A 44 11.34 4.54 -6.44
N GLY A 45 11.98 4.69 -7.60
CA GLY A 45 11.42 5.49 -8.71
C GLY A 45 11.53 7.00 -8.50
N GLU A 46 12.68 7.51 -8.04
CA GLU A 46 12.89 8.96 -7.98
C GLU A 46 12.64 9.58 -9.37
N ASN A 47 11.74 10.56 -9.43
CA ASN A 47 11.26 11.18 -10.68
C ASN A 47 10.57 10.23 -11.69
N ASP A 48 10.22 9.00 -11.30
CA ASP A 48 9.51 8.02 -12.11
C ASP A 48 8.20 7.59 -11.42
N LEU A 49 7.08 8.19 -11.86
CA LEU A 49 5.77 7.90 -11.30
C LEU A 49 5.31 6.45 -11.57
N ALA A 50 5.73 5.85 -12.68
CA ALA A 50 5.36 4.47 -12.99
C ALA A 50 6.03 3.52 -12.00
N ALA A 51 7.35 3.64 -11.82
CA ALA A 51 8.11 2.86 -10.84
C ALA A 51 7.63 3.08 -9.40
N GLN A 52 7.28 4.33 -9.04
CA GLN A 52 6.66 4.61 -7.73
C GLN A 52 5.33 3.88 -7.56
N THR A 53 4.49 3.88 -8.59
CA THR A 53 3.19 3.21 -8.56
C THR A 53 3.38 1.70 -8.44
N GLU A 54 4.30 1.11 -9.19
CA GLU A 54 4.62 -0.33 -9.10
C GLU A 54 5.04 -0.72 -7.68
N GLN A 55 5.93 0.08 -7.06
CA GLN A 55 6.36 -0.17 -5.67
C GLN A 55 5.19 -0.06 -4.68
N VAL A 56 4.29 0.92 -4.85
CA VAL A 56 3.09 1.04 -4.00
C VAL A 56 2.22 -0.21 -4.09
N TYR A 57 1.98 -0.75 -5.29
CA TYR A 57 1.19 -1.98 -5.45
C TYR A 57 1.90 -3.22 -4.93
N ALA A 58 3.23 -3.30 -5.04
CA ALA A 58 4.02 -4.35 -4.41
C ALA A 58 3.88 -4.32 -2.87
N ASN A 59 3.92 -3.11 -2.29
CA ASN A 59 3.73 -2.90 -0.85
C ASN A 59 2.30 -3.26 -0.40
N LEU A 60 1.28 -2.84 -1.16
CA LEU A 60 -0.12 -3.23 -0.91
C LEU A 60 -0.27 -4.76 -0.93
N LYS A 61 0.34 -5.44 -1.91
CA LYS A 61 0.34 -6.91 -1.98
C LYS A 61 0.93 -7.55 -0.73
N ALA A 62 2.08 -7.05 -0.26
CA ALA A 62 2.73 -7.57 0.95
C ALA A 62 1.87 -7.35 2.21
N GLY A 63 1.24 -6.18 2.35
CA GLY A 63 0.32 -5.89 3.45
C GLY A 63 -0.92 -6.79 3.43
N LEU A 64 -1.52 -6.99 2.27
CA LEU A 64 -2.66 -7.91 2.09
C LEU A 64 -2.27 -9.36 2.44
N ALA A 65 -1.13 -9.83 1.93
CA ALA A 65 -0.65 -11.19 2.17
C ALA A 65 -0.41 -11.44 3.67
N ALA A 66 0.11 -10.46 4.41
CA ALA A 66 0.28 -10.56 5.86
C ALA A 66 -1.05 -10.72 6.62
N ALA A 67 -2.14 -10.19 6.07
CA ALA A 67 -3.50 -10.40 6.59
C ALA A 67 -4.17 -11.68 6.04
N GLY A 68 -3.47 -12.48 5.25
CA GLY A 68 -4.05 -13.63 4.55
C GLY A 68 -5.13 -13.22 3.52
N ALA A 69 -4.90 -12.11 2.82
CA ALA A 69 -5.77 -11.59 1.76
C ALA A 69 -4.96 -11.31 0.48
N ASP A 70 -5.66 -10.98 -0.59
CA ASP A 70 -5.09 -10.55 -1.87
C ASP A 70 -5.95 -9.43 -2.50
N PHE A 71 -5.62 -9.00 -3.70
CA PHE A 71 -6.36 -7.95 -4.40
C PHE A 71 -7.81 -8.31 -4.75
N ALA A 72 -8.17 -9.59 -4.85
CA ALA A 72 -9.56 -10.00 -5.09
C ALA A 72 -10.48 -9.65 -3.91
N HIS A 73 -9.91 -9.42 -2.72
CA HIS A 73 -10.63 -9.00 -1.52
C HIS A 73 -10.75 -7.47 -1.39
N VAL A 74 -10.11 -6.70 -2.29
CA VAL A 74 -10.08 -5.24 -2.22
C VAL A 74 -11.31 -4.65 -2.89
N PHE A 75 -12.19 -4.04 -2.09
CA PHE A 75 -13.39 -3.37 -2.59
C PHE A 75 -13.24 -1.84 -2.73
N LYS A 76 -12.21 -1.24 -2.11
CA LYS A 76 -11.94 0.20 -2.15
C LYS A 76 -10.45 0.50 -2.14
N VAL A 77 -10.03 1.40 -3.01
CA VAL A 77 -8.69 2.00 -3.02
C VAL A 77 -8.84 3.51 -2.97
N VAL A 78 -8.04 4.17 -2.13
CA VAL A 78 -7.91 5.63 -2.10
C VAL A 78 -6.49 5.95 -2.54
N ALA A 79 -6.37 6.68 -3.65
CA ALA A 79 -5.07 7.06 -4.23
C ALA A 79 -4.89 8.57 -4.17
N TYR A 80 -3.70 9.00 -3.73
CA TYR A 80 -3.28 10.39 -3.71
C TYR A 80 -2.09 10.55 -4.65
N VAL A 81 -2.18 11.46 -5.62
CA VAL A 81 -1.13 11.71 -6.60
C VAL A 81 -0.81 13.20 -6.58
N VAL A 82 0.47 13.54 -6.40
CA VAL A 82 0.92 14.94 -6.31
C VAL A 82 0.83 15.62 -7.67
N GLY A 83 0.11 16.74 -7.72
CA GLY A 83 -0.08 17.52 -8.94
C GLY A 83 -0.69 16.67 -10.07
N LEU A 84 -1.75 15.91 -9.74
CA LEU A 84 -2.45 15.06 -10.70
C LEU A 84 -2.92 15.86 -11.92
N ASP A 85 -2.55 15.37 -13.09
CA ASP A 85 -3.01 15.82 -14.41
C ASP A 85 -3.42 14.60 -15.25
N ALA A 86 -3.82 14.82 -16.50
CA ALA A 86 -4.27 13.75 -17.38
C ALA A 86 -3.18 12.70 -17.68
N ASP A 87 -1.93 13.15 -17.87
CA ASP A 87 -0.80 12.28 -18.22
C ASP A 87 -0.41 11.39 -17.04
N LYS A 88 -0.30 11.99 -15.85
CA LYS A 88 -0.05 11.24 -14.60
C LYS A 88 -1.19 10.28 -14.28
N ALA A 89 -2.43 10.67 -14.52
CA ALA A 89 -3.57 9.77 -14.36
C ALA A 89 -3.48 8.56 -15.30
N ALA A 90 -3.03 8.77 -16.54
CA ALA A 90 -2.82 7.68 -17.50
C ALA A 90 -1.70 6.73 -17.05
N ILE A 91 -0.58 7.27 -16.53
CA ILE A 91 0.53 6.47 -15.98
C ILE A 91 0.03 5.58 -14.84
N VAL A 92 -0.63 6.16 -13.83
CA VAL A 92 -1.11 5.41 -12.66
C VAL A 92 -2.13 4.34 -13.05
N ARG A 93 -3.03 4.63 -13.99
CA ARG A 93 -4.03 3.67 -14.49
C ARG A 93 -3.44 2.53 -15.30
N ARG A 94 -2.31 2.74 -15.97
CA ARG A 94 -1.64 1.70 -16.76
C ARG A 94 -0.94 0.67 -15.88
N VAL A 95 -0.43 1.10 -14.73
CA VAL A 95 0.28 0.24 -13.78
C VAL A 95 -0.68 -0.58 -12.92
N ARG A 96 -1.83 0.00 -12.54
CA ARG A 96 -2.91 -0.66 -11.78
C ARG A 96 -3.57 -1.76 -12.59
#